data_AF-A0A0B7K2I2-F1
#
_entry.id   AF-A0A0B7K2I2-F1
#
_cell.length_a   1.000
_cell.length_b   1.000
_cell.length_c   1.000
_cell.angle_alpha   90.00
_cell.angle_beta   90.00
_cell.angle_gamma   90.00
#
_symmetry.space_group_name_H-M   'P 1'
#
loop_
_entity.id
_entity.type
_entity.pdbx_description
1 polymer ?
#
loop_
_entity_poly.entity_id
_entity_poly.type
_entity_poly.pdbx_seq_one_letter_code
_entity_poly.pdbx_strand_id
1 'polypeptide(L)'
;GDVFPIQTKHCVSSGPRSPTKIKGEKEEAQGMRINLPHFCNPPRRALRNIVAFTGVFIAILTTGILLVQWRSASPAAHVRPSVAEDSKNAPVVVKKPVFYPPMGQIPWWTTEQERPKFAYAQYATNLDYLCNSVINFTKLRRFGVKYDLVLIYPTAWSEGSSKEAKAISKIREHLPDVHLRPFNIISTSKGDSTWRDSLTKFHSFALTEWTRVLAFDSDSLVLNSMDHYFLSPLAPVAVPRAYWLSEKDKDTNIAKQVLGSHVMLLEPNEDRYQKIIEEAKRSGEFDMEVLNHLFKDSAMILPHRRLALLTGEFRNKDHSKYLVPDVDEEWNAMGEVSRSVLVHFSDWPLPKPWEHRTKQQFESVMPECPDDDMGAPDRPRCADRMMWVGFYEDYDLAKEAYCSILYE
;
A
#
# COMPACT_ATOMS: atom_id res chain seq x y z
N GLY A 1 5.37 -80.03 1.31
CA GLY A 1 6.57 -80.71 1.83
C GLY A 1 7.76 -79.96 1.33
N ASP A 2 8.31 -79.14 2.22
CA ASP A 2 9.66 -78.56 2.34
C ASP A 2 10.55 -78.34 1.11
N VAL A 3 11.19 -77.16 1.05
CA VAL A 3 12.61 -76.96 1.41
C VAL A 3 13.11 -75.58 0.92
N PHE A 4 13.39 -74.69 1.91
CA PHE A 4 14.50 -73.72 2.07
C PHE A 4 14.76 -72.59 1.01
N PRO A 5 15.70 -71.63 1.26
CA PRO A 5 15.63 -70.52 2.23
C PRO A 5 16.10 -69.18 1.61
N ILE A 6 15.91 -68.02 2.27
CA ILE A 6 16.69 -66.81 1.95
C ILE A 6 17.23 -66.14 3.22
N GLN A 7 18.55 -65.94 3.17
CA GLN A 7 19.44 -65.34 4.15
C GLN A 7 19.13 -63.86 4.41
N THR A 8 19.18 -63.46 5.68
CA THR A 8 19.32 -62.06 6.13
C THR A 8 20.79 -61.71 6.29
N LYS A 9 21.26 -60.66 5.60
CA LYS A 9 22.57 -60.03 5.83
C LYS A 9 22.45 -58.90 6.85
N HIS A 10 23.41 -58.90 7.78
CA HIS A 10 23.66 -57.91 8.82
C HIS A 10 24.20 -56.58 8.27
N CYS A 11 23.91 -55.47 8.97
CA CYS A 11 24.78 -54.30 9.07
C CYS A 11 25.18 -54.13 10.54
N VAL A 12 26.50 -54.11 10.80
CA VAL A 12 27.14 -53.97 12.12
C VAL A 12 27.56 -52.52 12.32
N SER A 13 27.33 -51.97 13.51
CA SER A 13 27.89 -50.70 13.98
C SER A 13 29.14 -50.96 14.85
N SER A 14 30.13 -50.07 14.78
CA SER A 14 31.30 -50.09 15.66
C SER A 14 31.57 -48.69 16.18
N GLY A 15 31.48 -48.53 17.51
CA GLY A 15 32.01 -47.40 18.26
C GLY A 15 32.56 -47.91 19.61
N PRO A 16 33.67 -47.38 20.14
CA PRO A 16 34.21 -47.83 21.42
C PRO A 16 33.74 -46.98 22.62
N ARG A 17 33.51 -47.69 23.74
CA ARG A 17 33.34 -47.29 25.16
C ARG A 17 34.73 -46.89 25.76
N SER A 18 34.97 -46.15 26.86
CA SER A 18 34.25 -45.55 28.02
C SER A 18 35.29 -44.70 28.84
N PRO A 19 35.20 -44.44 30.18
CA PRO A 19 34.22 -43.66 30.98
C PRO A 19 34.87 -42.65 31.97
N THR A 20 34.12 -41.66 32.48
CA THR A 20 34.28 -41.17 33.88
C THR A 20 33.07 -40.37 34.40
N LYS A 21 32.77 -40.60 35.69
CA LYS A 21 31.72 -39.97 36.56
C LYS A 21 31.90 -38.45 36.68
N ILE A 22 30.87 -37.64 36.96
CA ILE A 22 30.38 -37.26 38.32
C ILE A 22 29.01 -36.52 38.23
N LYS A 23 28.25 -36.65 39.32
CA LYS A 23 26.89 -36.20 39.70
C LYS A 23 26.49 -34.74 39.41
N GLY A 24 25.17 -34.55 39.22
CA GLY A 24 24.44 -33.30 39.47
C GLY A 24 22.97 -33.42 39.03
N GLU A 25 22.06 -33.67 39.98
CA GLU A 25 20.60 -33.66 39.78
C GLU A 25 20.06 -32.25 39.51
N LYS A 26 19.10 -32.13 38.58
CA LYS A 26 17.82 -31.43 38.80
C LYS A 26 16.84 -31.71 37.65
N GLU A 27 15.60 -32.01 38.07
CA GLU A 27 14.41 -32.31 37.29
C GLU A 27 13.99 -31.16 36.37
N GLU A 28 13.48 -31.47 35.15
CA GLU A 28 12.11 -31.12 34.77
C GLU A 28 11.72 -31.63 33.37
N ALA A 29 10.43 -31.98 33.26
CA ALA A 29 9.57 -32.02 32.08
C ALA A 29 9.86 -33.02 30.94
N GLN A 30 9.10 -34.12 30.99
CA GLN A 30 8.81 -35.04 29.90
C GLN A 30 8.25 -34.33 28.66
N GLY A 31 9.04 -34.31 27.58
CA GLY A 31 8.56 -34.06 26.21
C GLY A 31 8.34 -35.39 25.49
N MET A 32 7.07 -35.77 25.29
CA MET A 32 6.64 -36.93 24.53
C MET A 32 7.09 -36.81 23.06
N ARG A 33 8.12 -37.56 22.64
CA ARG A 33 8.49 -37.70 21.22
C ARG A 33 7.55 -38.72 20.56
N ILE A 34 6.64 -38.22 19.73
CA ILE A 34 5.83 -39.06 18.83
C ILE A 34 6.72 -39.44 17.64
N ASN A 35 7.07 -40.73 17.55
CA ASN A 35 7.70 -41.30 16.36
C ASN A 35 6.64 -41.45 15.26
N LEU A 36 6.75 -40.65 14.19
CA LEU A 36 5.97 -40.82 12.96
C LEU A 36 6.49 -42.05 12.18
N PRO A 37 5.64 -42.99 11.75
CA PRO A 37 6.06 -44.09 10.89
C PRO A 37 6.35 -43.59 9.47
N HIS A 38 7.45 -44.08 8.89
CA HIS A 38 7.78 -43.89 7.48
C HIS A 38 6.67 -44.45 6.58
N PHE A 39 6.06 -43.58 5.77
CA PHE A 39 5.13 -43.98 4.71
C PHE A 39 5.90 -44.58 3.52
N CYS A 40 5.65 -45.86 3.24
CA CYS A 40 6.00 -46.48 1.95
C CYS A 40 5.06 -45.96 0.85
N ASN A 41 5.61 -45.40 -0.22
CA ASN A 41 4.84 -45.01 -1.42
C ASN A 41 4.25 -46.24 -2.14
N PRO A 42 2.95 -46.24 -2.52
CA PRO A 42 2.35 -47.31 -3.31
C PRO A 42 2.79 -47.25 -4.79
N PRO A 43 2.76 -48.38 -5.52
CA PRO A 43 3.25 -48.46 -6.90
C PRO A 43 2.40 -47.62 -7.88
N ARG A 44 3.09 -46.87 -8.76
CA ARG A 44 2.55 -45.88 -9.73
C ARG A 44 1.41 -46.34 -10.66
N ARG A 45 1.01 -47.62 -10.66
CA ARG A 45 -0.13 -48.13 -11.45
C ARG A 45 -1.49 -47.95 -10.76
N ALA A 46 -1.54 -47.87 -9.43
CA ALA A 46 -2.80 -47.69 -8.70
C ALA A 46 -3.34 -46.25 -8.78
N LEU A 47 -2.45 -45.24 -8.81
CA LEU A 47 -2.84 -43.82 -8.88
C LEU A 47 -3.51 -43.44 -10.21
N ARG A 48 -3.11 -44.06 -11.33
CA ARG A 48 -3.60 -43.71 -12.67
C ARG A 48 -5.07 -44.09 -12.88
N ASN A 49 -5.52 -45.17 -12.24
CA ASN A 49 -6.91 -45.63 -12.35
C ASN A 49 -7.85 -44.78 -11.46
N ILE A 50 -7.39 -44.35 -10.28
CA ILE A 50 -8.20 -43.49 -9.38
C ILE A 50 -8.44 -42.11 -10.00
N VAL A 51 -7.42 -41.51 -10.63
CA VAL A 51 -7.55 -40.20 -11.31
C VAL A 51 -8.46 -40.26 -12.55
N ALA A 52 -8.46 -41.38 -13.28
CA ALA A 52 -9.34 -41.56 -14.44
C ALA A 52 -10.82 -41.71 -14.02
N PHE A 53 -11.10 -42.44 -12.94
CA PHE A 53 -12.47 -42.63 -12.46
C PHE A 53 -13.06 -41.37 -11.81
N THR A 54 -12.26 -40.56 -11.11
CA THR A 54 -12.74 -39.28 -10.54
C THR A 54 -13.00 -38.22 -11.62
N GLY A 55 -12.17 -38.16 -12.68
CA GLY A 55 -12.36 -37.23 -13.79
C GLY A 55 -13.67 -37.46 -14.57
N VAL A 56 -14.04 -38.72 -14.81
CA VAL A 56 -15.28 -39.07 -15.51
C VAL A 56 -16.52 -38.75 -14.66
N PHE A 57 -16.46 -38.98 -13.35
CA PHE A 57 -17.59 -38.71 -12.45
C PHE A 57 -17.88 -37.20 -12.32
N ILE A 58 -16.83 -36.37 -12.27
CA ILE A 58 -16.98 -34.90 -12.21
C ILE A 58 -17.59 -34.37 -13.52
N ALA A 59 -17.18 -34.89 -14.68
CA ALA A 59 -17.71 -34.45 -15.98
C ALA A 59 -19.21 -34.77 -16.15
N ILE A 60 -19.69 -35.91 -15.63
CA ILE A 60 -21.11 -36.30 -15.68
C ILE A 60 -21.95 -35.42 -14.73
N LEU A 61 -21.42 -35.10 -13.54
CA LEU A 61 -22.09 -34.22 -12.58
C LEU A 61 -22.21 -32.78 -13.11
N THR A 62 -21.17 -32.23 -13.74
CA THR A 62 -21.21 -30.85 -14.27
C THR A 62 -22.15 -30.72 -15.48
N THR A 63 -22.19 -31.72 -16.37
CA THR A 63 -23.16 -31.73 -17.48
C THR A 63 -24.60 -31.91 -16.99
N GLY A 64 -24.83 -32.72 -15.96
CA GLY A 64 -26.15 -32.85 -15.33
C GLY A 64 -26.66 -31.54 -14.71
N ILE A 65 -25.81 -30.81 -13.99
CA ILE A 65 -26.18 -29.53 -13.36
C ILE A 65 -26.48 -28.45 -14.41
N LEU A 66 -25.68 -28.37 -15.48
CA LEU A 66 -25.90 -27.42 -16.57
C LEU A 66 -27.22 -27.69 -17.31
N LEU A 67 -27.60 -28.96 -17.52
CA LEU A 67 -28.87 -29.32 -18.15
C LEU A 67 -30.09 -28.99 -17.27
N VAL A 68 -29.97 -29.11 -15.95
CA VAL A 68 -31.04 -28.71 -15.01
C VAL A 68 -31.19 -27.20 -14.94
N GLN A 69 -30.08 -26.44 -14.92
CA GLN A 69 -30.13 -24.98 -14.98
C GLN A 69 -30.72 -24.48 -16.30
N TRP A 70 -30.40 -25.12 -17.43
CA TRP A 70 -30.94 -24.75 -18.73
C TRP A 70 -32.45 -25.05 -18.86
N ARG A 71 -32.93 -26.15 -18.28
CA ARG A 71 -34.37 -26.47 -18.22
C ARG A 71 -35.17 -25.58 -17.27
N SER A 72 -34.52 -24.94 -16.31
CA SER A 72 -35.15 -24.05 -15.32
C SER A 72 -35.23 -22.59 -15.81
N ALA A 73 -34.52 -22.25 -16.90
CA ALA A 73 -34.59 -20.94 -17.52
C ALA A 73 -35.87 -20.83 -18.37
N SER A 74 -36.97 -20.39 -17.75
CA SER A 74 -38.15 -19.94 -18.50
C SER A 74 -37.83 -18.66 -19.27
N PRO A 75 -38.25 -18.51 -20.53
CA PRO A 75 -38.05 -17.27 -21.26
C PRO A 75 -38.91 -16.17 -20.62
N ALA A 76 -38.28 -15.06 -20.26
CA ALA A 76 -38.98 -13.89 -19.72
C ALA A 76 -40.12 -13.49 -20.67
N ALA A 77 -41.35 -13.48 -20.13
CA ALA A 77 -42.52 -13.04 -20.86
C ALA A 77 -42.32 -11.59 -21.33
N HIS A 78 -42.35 -11.38 -22.65
CA HIS A 78 -42.43 -10.05 -23.24
C HIS A 78 -43.73 -9.37 -22.79
N VAL A 79 -43.62 -8.46 -21.81
CA VAL A 79 -44.67 -7.50 -21.52
C VAL A 79 -44.73 -6.52 -22.70
N ARG A 80 -45.76 -6.64 -23.54
CA ARG A 80 -46.12 -5.61 -24.52
C ARG A 80 -46.70 -4.40 -23.77
N PRO A 81 -46.22 -3.17 -23.99
CA PRO A 81 -46.95 -2.00 -23.54
C PRO A 81 -48.15 -1.79 -24.48
N SER A 82 -49.36 -1.70 -23.93
CA SER A 82 -50.52 -1.22 -24.65
C SER A 82 -50.31 0.26 -24.99
N VAL A 83 -50.30 0.58 -26.28
CA VAL A 83 -50.36 1.96 -26.77
C VAL A 83 -51.77 2.48 -26.52
N ALA A 84 -51.89 3.46 -25.64
CA ALA A 84 -53.02 4.39 -25.63
C ALA A 84 -52.49 5.73 -26.15
N GLU A 85 -52.87 6.08 -27.37
CA GLU A 85 -52.89 7.47 -27.81
C GLU A 85 -53.87 8.22 -26.90
N ASP A 86 -53.44 9.30 -26.23
CA ASP A 86 -53.74 10.65 -26.69
C ASP A 86 -53.16 11.70 -25.71
N SER A 87 -52.88 12.88 -26.27
CA SER A 87 -52.79 14.19 -25.61
C SER A 87 -51.48 14.63 -24.91
N LYS A 88 -50.76 15.48 -25.68
CA LYS A 88 -50.20 16.80 -25.33
C LYS A 88 -48.77 16.89 -24.72
N ASN A 89 -47.87 17.36 -25.58
CA ASN A 89 -46.58 18.04 -25.35
C ASN A 89 -46.28 18.54 -23.92
N ALA A 90 -45.31 17.88 -23.28
CA ALA A 90 -44.40 18.49 -22.32
C ALA A 90 -43.04 17.74 -22.38
N PRO A 91 -41.88 18.42 -22.25
CA PRO A 91 -40.60 17.73 -22.22
C PRO A 91 -40.52 16.87 -20.96
N VAL A 92 -40.39 15.55 -21.14
CA VAL A 92 -40.16 14.61 -20.04
C VAL A 92 -38.76 14.84 -19.51
N VAL A 93 -38.65 15.67 -18.46
CA VAL A 93 -37.45 15.75 -17.64
C VAL A 93 -37.38 14.43 -16.86
N VAL A 94 -36.55 13.50 -17.33
CA VAL A 94 -36.17 12.31 -16.56
C VAL A 94 -35.35 12.80 -15.36
N LYS A 95 -36.04 13.12 -14.26
CA LYS A 95 -35.39 13.38 -12.98
C LYS A 95 -34.71 12.07 -12.57
N LYS A 96 -33.37 12.09 -12.52
CA LYS A 96 -32.59 10.99 -11.94
C LYS A 96 -33.19 10.66 -10.56
N PRO A 97 -33.44 9.39 -10.23
CA PRO A 97 -34.00 9.05 -8.93
C PRO A 97 -33.00 9.48 -7.87
N VAL A 98 -33.36 10.50 -7.10
CA VAL A 98 -32.67 10.86 -5.86
C VAL A 98 -33.10 9.79 -4.87
N PHE A 99 -32.17 8.91 -4.52
CA PHE A 99 -32.38 7.91 -3.48
C PHE A 99 -32.43 8.66 -2.14
N TYR A 100 -33.63 8.88 -1.61
CA TYR A 100 -33.80 9.34 -0.24
C TYR A 100 -33.76 8.09 0.66
N PRO A 101 -32.76 7.93 1.54
CA PRO A 101 -32.81 6.88 2.54
C PRO A 101 -34.10 7.03 3.37
N PRO A 102 -34.77 5.93 3.75
CA PRO A 102 -36.00 5.99 4.51
C PRO A 102 -35.78 6.77 5.81
N MET A 103 -36.70 7.70 6.09
CA MET A 103 -36.68 8.72 7.14
C MET A 103 -35.75 8.44 8.33
N GLY A 104 -34.70 9.26 8.47
CA GLY A 104 -33.95 9.44 9.72
C GLY A 104 -32.74 8.54 9.95
N GLN A 105 -32.38 7.66 9.00
CA GLN A 105 -31.12 6.92 9.11
C GLN A 105 -29.97 7.76 8.56
N ILE A 106 -29.15 8.31 9.47
CA ILE A 106 -27.81 8.80 9.11
C ILE A 106 -27.08 7.63 8.46
N PRO A 107 -26.54 7.78 7.24
CA PRO A 107 -25.82 6.70 6.60
C PRO A 107 -24.69 6.20 7.49
N TRP A 108 -24.70 4.91 7.83
CA TRP A 108 -23.68 4.30 8.70
C TRP A 108 -22.26 4.37 8.13
N TRP A 109 -22.14 4.74 6.85
CA TRP A 109 -20.89 4.76 6.09
C TRP A 109 -20.17 6.13 6.07
N THR A 110 -20.69 7.16 6.74
CA THR A 110 -20.06 8.49 6.76
C THR A 110 -20.33 9.25 8.06
N THR A 111 -19.31 9.91 8.59
CA THR A 111 -19.44 10.82 9.74
C THR A 111 -19.86 12.24 9.38
N GLU A 112 -19.70 12.68 8.13
CA GLU A 112 -19.84 14.11 7.76
C GLU A 112 -20.67 14.37 6.50
N GLN A 113 -20.62 13.49 5.48
CA GLN A 113 -21.17 13.76 4.14
C GLN A 113 -22.03 12.61 3.61
N GLU A 114 -23.30 12.87 3.31
CA GLU A 114 -24.24 11.82 2.86
C GLU A 114 -23.89 11.21 1.48
N ARG A 115 -23.11 11.91 0.66
CA ARG A 115 -22.74 11.46 -0.70
C ARG A 115 -21.24 11.14 -0.79
N PRO A 116 -20.86 9.98 -1.35
CA PRO A 116 -19.46 9.63 -1.57
C PRO A 116 -18.73 10.69 -2.40
N LYS A 117 -17.65 11.23 -1.84
CA LYS A 117 -16.72 12.16 -2.48
C LYS A 117 -15.31 11.84 -2.01
N PHE A 118 -14.39 11.66 -2.94
CA PHE A 118 -13.04 11.18 -2.65
C PHE A 118 -11.99 12.17 -3.13
N ALA A 119 -10.84 12.20 -2.45
CA ALA A 119 -9.74 13.07 -2.79
C ALA A 119 -8.38 12.43 -2.51
N TYR A 120 -7.41 12.77 -3.33
CA TYR A 120 -5.99 12.71 -2.99
C TYR A 120 -5.60 14.01 -2.29
N ALA A 121 -4.78 13.94 -1.25
CA ALA A 121 -4.29 15.13 -0.57
C ALA A 121 -2.77 15.10 -0.39
N GLN A 122 -2.13 16.24 -0.66
CA GLN A 122 -0.74 16.50 -0.30
C GLN A 122 -0.65 17.87 0.35
N TYR A 123 0.37 18.05 1.20
CA TYR A 123 0.67 19.33 1.82
C TYR A 123 2.03 19.85 1.36
N ALA A 124 2.16 21.18 1.29
CA ALA A 124 3.39 21.85 0.94
C ALA A 124 3.67 23.00 1.92
N THR A 125 4.85 22.99 2.55
CA THR A 125 5.28 24.03 3.51
C THR A 125 6.46 24.85 3.00
N ASN A 126 7.03 24.49 1.85
CA ASN A 126 8.00 25.27 1.09
C ASN A 126 7.80 25.05 -0.42
N LEU A 127 8.53 25.79 -1.27
CA LEU A 127 8.39 25.71 -2.72
C LEU A 127 8.85 24.37 -3.31
N ASP A 128 9.78 23.66 -2.66
CA ASP A 128 10.23 22.34 -3.12
C ASP A 128 9.12 21.29 -2.92
N TYR A 129 8.50 21.24 -1.75
CA TYR A 129 7.33 20.38 -1.50
C TYR A 129 6.11 20.78 -2.34
N LEU A 130 6.00 22.07 -2.70
CA LEU A 130 4.99 22.54 -3.65
C LEU A 130 5.24 21.96 -5.06
N CYS A 131 6.48 22.03 -5.54
CA CYS A 131 6.90 21.39 -6.80
C CYS A 131 6.65 19.88 -6.79
N ASN A 132 7.01 19.20 -5.72
CA ASN A 132 6.72 17.77 -5.53
C ASN A 132 5.22 17.45 -5.66
N SER A 133 4.37 18.29 -5.07
CA SER A 133 2.91 18.11 -5.13
C SER A 133 2.40 18.29 -6.57
N VAL A 134 2.92 19.28 -7.30
CA VAL A 134 2.60 19.49 -8.72
C VAL A 134 3.00 18.30 -9.57
N ILE A 135 4.21 17.74 -9.36
CA ILE A 135 4.68 16.53 -10.06
C ILE A 135 3.71 15.37 -9.83
N ASN A 136 3.39 15.08 -8.58
CA ASN A 136 2.53 13.94 -8.22
C ASN A 136 1.09 14.11 -8.72
N PHE A 137 0.52 15.31 -8.62
CA PHE A 137 -0.82 15.61 -9.15
C PHE A 137 -0.87 15.48 -10.67
N THR A 138 0.16 15.96 -11.37
CA THR A 138 0.28 15.79 -12.81
C THR A 138 0.38 14.31 -13.19
N LYS A 139 1.17 13.51 -12.46
CA LYS A 139 1.27 12.06 -12.68
C LYS A 139 -0.06 11.34 -12.41
N LEU A 140 -0.76 11.65 -11.31
CA LEU A 140 -2.10 11.10 -11.03
C LEU A 140 -3.07 11.40 -12.17
N ARG A 141 -3.10 12.64 -12.69
CA ARG A 141 -3.91 13.00 -13.86
C ARG A 141 -3.57 12.15 -15.07
N ARG A 142 -2.27 11.95 -15.36
CA ARG A 142 -1.82 11.10 -16.48
C ARG A 142 -2.23 9.63 -16.31
N PHE A 143 -2.33 9.13 -15.08
CA PHE A 143 -2.87 7.80 -14.77
C PHE A 143 -4.40 7.73 -14.75
N GLY A 144 -5.09 8.82 -15.08
CA GLY A 144 -6.55 8.84 -15.25
C GLY A 144 -7.32 8.72 -13.94
N VAL A 145 -6.79 9.25 -12.84
CA VAL A 145 -7.52 9.28 -11.56
C VAL A 145 -8.86 10.02 -11.69
N LYS A 146 -9.87 9.51 -11.00
CA LYS A 146 -11.24 10.03 -11.09
C LYS A 146 -11.62 11.03 -10.01
N TYR A 147 -10.77 11.15 -8.99
CA TYR A 147 -11.08 11.83 -7.75
C TYR A 147 -10.33 13.16 -7.63
N ASP A 148 -10.79 13.98 -6.70
CA ASP A 148 -10.29 15.35 -6.56
C ASP A 148 -8.82 15.36 -6.09
N LEU A 149 -8.09 16.39 -6.46
CA LEU A 149 -6.72 16.63 -6.02
C LEU A 149 -6.72 17.82 -5.08
N VAL A 150 -6.24 17.64 -3.85
CA VAL A 150 -6.32 18.65 -2.79
C VAL A 150 -4.91 19.05 -2.36
N LEU A 151 -4.57 20.32 -2.55
CA LEU A 151 -3.32 20.90 -2.06
C LEU A 151 -3.57 21.66 -0.76
N ILE A 152 -2.96 21.20 0.33
CA ILE A 152 -2.94 21.89 1.62
C ILE A 152 -1.69 22.79 1.65
N TYR A 153 -1.87 24.07 1.97
CA TYR A 153 -0.76 25.03 1.99
C TYR A 153 -0.93 26.10 3.09
N PRO A 154 0.15 26.79 3.52
CA PRO A 154 0.07 27.84 4.52
C PRO A 154 -0.88 28.97 4.14
N THR A 155 -1.78 29.38 5.04
CA THR A 155 -2.71 30.51 4.83
C THR A 155 -1.98 31.78 4.37
N ALA A 156 -0.76 32.00 4.86
CA ALA A 156 0.09 33.13 4.50
C ALA A 156 0.47 33.21 3.02
N TRP A 157 0.29 32.14 2.24
CA TRP A 157 0.53 32.12 0.80
C TRP A 157 -0.74 32.38 -0.03
N SER A 158 -1.89 32.63 0.60
CA SER A 158 -3.15 32.77 -0.15
C SER A 158 -3.21 34.03 -1.00
N GLU A 159 -2.57 35.10 -0.52
CA GLU A 159 -2.58 36.44 -1.11
C GLU A 159 -1.22 37.12 -0.90
N GLY A 160 -0.93 38.15 -1.70
CA GLY A 160 0.26 38.98 -1.56
C GLY A 160 1.29 38.80 -2.67
N SER A 161 2.50 39.33 -2.44
CA SER A 161 3.58 39.42 -3.44
C SER A 161 4.79 38.52 -3.16
N SER A 162 4.72 37.69 -2.11
CA SER A 162 5.76 36.69 -1.80
C SER A 162 5.90 35.69 -2.95
N LYS A 163 7.05 35.00 -3.00
CA LYS A 163 7.28 33.97 -4.03
C LYS A 163 6.24 32.87 -3.95
N GLU A 164 5.87 32.50 -2.74
CA GLU A 164 4.90 31.46 -2.43
C GLU A 164 3.47 31.88 -2.81
N ALA A 165 3.08 33.13 -2.54
CA ALA A 165 1.76 33.63 -2.93
C ALA A 165 1.60 33.72 -4.46
N LYS A 166 2.68 34.08 -5.16
CA LYS A 166 2.73 34.04 -6.62
C LYS A 166 2.59 32.60 -7.14
N ALA A 167 3.33 31.65 -6.56
CA ALA A 167 3.26 30.24 -6.94
C ALA A 167 1.84 29.66 -6.75
N ILE A 168 1.18 29.94 -5.62
CA ILE A 168 -0.23 29.53 -5.40
C ILE A 168 -1.17 30.17 -6.42
N SER A 169 -0.95 31.44 -6.77
CA SER A 169 -1.75 32.12 -7.80
C SER A 169 -1.58 31.47 -9.17
N LYS A 170 -0.36 31.04 -9.52
CA LYS A 170 -0.07 30.33 -10.76
C LYS A 170 -0.68 28.94 -10.80
N ILE A 171 -0.67 28.20 -9.69
CA ILE A 171 -1.39 26.92 -9.59
C ILE A 171 -2.89 27.15 -9.82
N ARG A 172 -3.48 28.19 -9.21
CA ARG A 172 -4.90 28.52 -9.41
C ARG A 172 -5.25 28.80 -10.87
N GLU A 173 -4.33 29.42 -11.61
CA GLU A 173 -4.49 29.75 -13.03
C GLU A 173 -4.30 28.52 -13.95
N HIS A 174 -3.23 27.74 -13.73
CA HIS A 174 -2.81 26.68 -14.65
C HIS A 174 -3.37 25.30 -14.30
N LEU A 175 -3.76 25.08 -13.03
CA LEU A 175 -4.30 23.83 -12.50
C LEU A 175 -5.63 24.10 -11.77
N PRO A 176 -6.66 24.62 -12.46
CA PRO A 176 -7.94 25.02 -11.85
C PRO A 176 -8.74 23.87 -11.24
N ASP A 177 -8.36 22.64 -11.58
CA ASP A 177 -8.91 21.39 -11.09
C ASP A 177 -8.31 20.91 -9.76
N VAL A 178 -7.25 21.57 -9.27
CA VAL A 178 -6.67 21.33 -7.95
C VAL A 178 -7.40 22.17 -6.90
N HIS A 179 -7.95 21.51 -5.90
CA HIS A 179 -8.60 22.15 -4.76
C HIS A 179 -7.55 22.70 -3.79
N LEU A 180 -7.41 24.02 -3.78
CA LEU A 180 -6.50 24.75 -2.89
C LEU A 180 -7.14 24.92 -1.49
N ARG A 181 -6.44 24.45 -0.45
CA ARG A 181 -6.89 24.51 0.94
C ARG A 181 -5.86 25.22 1.83
N PRO A 182 -6.09 26.51 2.18
CA PRO A 182 -5.22 27.22 3.10
C PRO A 182 -5.42 26.74 4.54
N PHE A 183 -4.33 26.50 5.24
CA PHE A 183 -4.31 26.15 6.66
C PHE A 183 -3.15 26.82 7.40
N ASN A 184 -3.28 26.98 8.71
CA ASN A 184 -2.17 27.46 9.53
C ASN A 184 -1.15 26.34 9.76
N ILE A 185 0.14 26.65 9.61
CA ILE A 185 1.20 25.67 9.88
C ILE A 185 1.10 25.20 11.33
N ILE A 186 1.16 23.89 11.52
CA ILE A 186 1.28 23.28 12.84
C ILE A 186 2.75 22.92 13.00
N SER A 187 3.44 23.64 13.89
CA SER A 187 4.85 23.36 14.20
C SER A 187 5.03 22.99 15.66
N THR A 188 5.85 21.98 15.95
CA THR A 188 6.35 21.73 17.31
C THR A 188 7.60 22.55 17.60
N SER A 189 7.83 22.86 18.89
CA SER A 189 9.05 23.53 19.37
C SER A 189 10.15 22.55 19.79
N LYS A 190 9.93 21.23 19.67
CA LYS A 190 10.86 20.16 20.05
C LYS A 190 11.23 19.32 18.82
N GLY A 191 12.52 18.97 18.70
CA GLY A 191 13.04 17.99 17.73
C GLY A 191 13.68 18.57 16.46
N ASP A 192 14.07 17.69 15.53
CA ASP A 192 14.77 17.99 14.27
C ASP A 192 13.97 18.95 13.38
N SER A 193 14.63 19.98 12.84
CA SER A 193 14.03 20.97 11.93
C SER A 193 13.36 20.35 10.71
N THR A 194 13.82 19.18 10.27
CA THR A 194 13.32 18.45 9.10
C THR A 194 11.85 18.04 9.26
N TRP A 195 11.43 17.71 10.49
CA TRP A 195 10.11 17.13 10.75
C TRP A 195 9.15 18.09 11.47
N ARG A 196 9.60 19.30 11.78
CA ARG A 196 8.81 20.29 12.56
C ARG A 196 7.45 20.60 11.96
N ASP A 197 7.35 20.60 10.63
CA ASP A 197 6.11 20.92 9.93
C ASP A 197 5.38 19.67 9.42
N SER A 198 5.86 18.46 9.73
CA SER A 198 5.23 17.18 9.34
C SER A 198 3.79 17.06 9.82
N LEU A 199 3.48 17.66 10.99
CA LEU A 199 2.14 17.70 11.56
C LEU A 199 1.13 18.44 10.66
N THR A 200 1.59 19.28 9.73
CA THR A 200 0.73 19.94 8.74
C THR A 200 -0.06 18.92 7.92
N LYS A 201 0.43 17.69 7.76
CA LYS A 201 -0.30 16.61 7.08
C LYS A 201 -1.62 16.24 7.79
N PHE A 202 -1.73 16.46 9.10
CA PHE A 202 -2.96 16.18 9.84
C PHE A 202 -4.12 17.11 9.49
N HIS A 203 -3.88 18.22 8.78
CA HIS A 203 -4.97 19.00 8.16
C HIS A 203 -5.82 18.19 7.18
N SER A 204 -5.31 17.06 6.67
CA SER A 204 -6.09 16.12 5.87
C SER A 204 -7.29 15.51 6.62
N PHE A 205 -7.25 15.44 7.96
CA PHE A 205 -8.40 15.02 8.78
C PHE A 205 -9.52 16.06 8.83
N ALA A 206 -9.22 17.33 8.58
CA ALA A 206 -10.19 18.45 8.55
C ALA A 206 -10.84 18.64 7.17
N LEU A 207 -10.50 17.82 6.17
CA LEU A 207 -11.07 17.89 4.83
C LEU A 207 -12.48 17.27 4.76
N THR A 208 -13.40 17.73 5.61
CA THR A 208 -14.75 17.19 5.81
C THR A 208 -15.69 17.38 4.61
N GLU A 209 -15.27 18.10 3.57
CA GLU A 209 -15.96 18.15 2.28
C GLU A 209 -15.87 16.81 1.52
N TRP A 210 -14.91 15.95 1.88
CA TRP A 210 -14.71 14.63 1.28
C TRP A 210 -15.02 13.52 2.28
N THR A 211 -15.69 12.48 1.80
CA THR A 211 -15.97 11.27 2.60
C THR A 211 -14.73 10.43 2.86
N ARG A 212 -13.77 10.43 1.91
CA ARG A 212 -12.48 9.75 2.10
C ARG A 212 -11.36 10.53 1.44
N VAL A 213 -10.22 10.56 2.10
CA VAL A 213 -9.02 11.24 1.63
C VAL A 213 -7.86 10.27 1.66
N LEU A 214 -7.15 10.11 0.54
CA LEU A 214 -5.85 9.44 0.50
C LEU A 214 -4.77 10.52 0.58
N ALA A 215 -4.27 10.77 1.79
CA ALA A 215 -3.17 11.69 2.04
C ALA A 215 -1.84 10.92 1.91
N PHE A 216 -0.84 11.48 1.24
CA PHE A 216 0.49 10.86 1.15
C PHE A 216 1.60 11.90 1.07
N ASP A 217 2.79 11.52 1.49
CA ASP A 217 3.92 12.45 1.56
C ASP A 217 4.37 12.86 0.16
N SER A 218 4.71 14.15 0.01
CA SER A 218 5.12 14.72 -1.26
C SER A 218 6.53 14.32 -1.67
N ASP A 219 7.34 13.80 -0.76
CA ASP A 219 8.62 13.16 -1.07
C ASP A 219 8.48 11.70 -1.56
N SER A 220 7.31 11.38 -2.12
CA SER A 220 7.04 10.19 -2.91
C SER A 220 6.92 10.54 -4.40
N LEU A 221 7.05 9.54 -5.26
CA LEU A 221 6.74 9.61 -6.68
C LEU A 221 5.59 8.65 -7.01
N VAL A 222 4.54 9.18 -7.65
CA VAL A 222 3.38 8.40 -8.12
C VAL A 222 3.76 7.50 -9.31
N LEU A 223 3.56 6.18 -9.17
CA LEU A 223 3.86 5.18 -10.20
C LEU A 223 2.62 4.65 -10.92
N ASN A 224 1.43 4.79 -10.33
CA ASN A 224 0.16 4.40 -10.96
C ASN A 224 -1.05 5.05 -10.26
N SER A 225 -2.25 4.83 -10.78
CA SER A 225 -3.51 5.19 -10.12
C SER A 225 -3.70 4.39 -8.83
N MET A 226 -4.19 5.08 -7.81
CA MET A 226 -4.49 4.55 -6.47
C MET A 226 -6.01 4.51 -6.21
N ASP A 227 -6.84 4.69 -7.25
CA ASP A 227 -8.29 4.84 -7.09
C ASP A 227 -8.94 3.64 -6.39
N HIS A 228 -8.37 2.45 -6.56
CA HIS A 228 -8.86 1.22 -5.95
C HIS A 228 -8.76 1.22 -4.41
N TYR A 229 -7.88 2.02 -3.81
CA TYR A 229 -7.79 2.10 -2.34
C TYR A 229 -9.04 2.74 -1.72
N PHE A 230 -9.78 3.58 -2.46
CA PHE A 230 -11.05 4.13 -1.96
C PHE A 230 -12.15 3.07 -1.79
N LEU A 231 -11.98 1.88 -2.38
CA LEU A 231 -12.85 0.72 -2.19
C LEU A 231 -12.53 -0.09 -0.93
N SER A 232 -11.45 0.25 -0.20
CA SER A 232 -11.09 -0.44 1.04
C SER A 232 -12.23 -0.32 2.07
N PRO A 233 -12.34 -1.23 3.06
CA PRO A 233 -13.32 -1.10 4.14
C PRO A 233 -13.26 0.26 4.82
N LEU A 234 -14.39 0.66 5.41
CA LEU A 234 -14.45 1.90 6.17
C LEU A 234 -13.61 1.76 7.43
N ALA A 235 -12.77 2.75 7.66
CA ALA A 235 -11.96 2.89 8.85
C ALA A 235 -11.68 4.38 9.05
N PRO A 236 -11.64 4.87 10.31
CA PRO A 236 -11.22 6.22 10.61
C PRO A 236 -9.86 6.58 10.00
N VAL A 237 -8.94 5.63 10.08
CA VAL A 237 -7.57 5.70 9.58
C VAL A 237 -7.19 4.33 9.05
N ALA A 238 -6.66 4.30 7.83
CA ALA A 238 -6.01 3.12 7.28
C ALA A 238 -4.63 3.46 6.73
N VAL A 239 -3.62 2.72 7.17
CA VAL A 239 -2.21 3.03 6.90
C VAL A 239 -1.38 1.76 6.71
N PRO A 240 -0.31 1.80 5.91
CA PRO A 240 0.67 0.73 5.89
C PRO A 240 1.52 0.73 7.16
N ARG A 241 2.18 -0.39 7.42
CA ARG A 241 3.20 -0.47 8.48
C ARG A 241 4.53 0.08 7.99
N ALA A 242 5.27 0.72 8.89
CA ALA A 242 6.65 1.13 8.66
C ALA A 242 7.58 -0.08 8.81
N TYR A 243 7.55 -0.99 7.82
CA TYR A 243 8.26 -2.27 7.87
C TYR A 243 9.77 -2.11 8.10
N TRP A 244 10.36 -1.00 7.66
CA TRP A 244 11.79 -0.70 7.86
C TRP A 244 12.18 -0.52 9.33
N LEU A 245 11.23 -0.09 10.17
CA LEU A 245 11.40 0.05 11.63
C LEU A 245 11.16 -1.25 12.38
N SER A 246 10.65 -2.29 11.72
CA SER A 246 10.38 -3.58 12.39
C SER A 246 11.68 -4.33 12.67
N GLU A 247 11.87 -4.80 13.90
CA GLU A 247 12.94 -5.71 14.28
C GLU A 247 12.48 -7.17 14.09
N LYS A 248 13.15 -7.91 13.18
CA LYS A 248 12.81 -9.30 12.81
C LYS A 248 12.55 -10.23 14.01
N ASP A 249 13.35 -10.11 15.06
CA ASP A 249 13.34 -11.05 16.19
C ASP A 249 12.56 -10.55 17.41
N LYS A 250 12.14 -9.27 17.44
CA LYS A 250 11.44 -8.67 18.59
C LYS A 250 9.98 -8.30 18.31
N ASP A 251 9.62 -8.13 17.03
CA ASP A 251 8.29 -7.66 16.60
C ASP A 251 7.43 -8.77 16.00
N THR A 252 7.46 -9.96 16.60
CA THR A 252 6.53 -11.06 16.29
C THR A 252 5.08 -10.72 16.68
N ASN A 253 4.89 -9.71 17.54
CA ASN A 253 3.57 -9.18 17.85
C ASN A 253 3.17 -8.10 16.84
N ILE A 254 2.22 -8.43 15.97
CA ILE A 254 1.59 -7.54 15.00
C ILE A 254 1.11 -6.22 15.64
N ALA A 255 0.68 -6.23 16.91
CA ALA A 255 0.24 -5.03 17.63
C ALA A 255 1.38 -4.07 18.03
N LYS A 256 2.64 -4.51 17.95
CA LYS A 256 3.83 -3.68 18.26
C LYS A 256 4.48 -3.05 17.04
N GLN A 257 4.09 -3.47 15.84
CA GLN A 257 4.68 -2.95 14.61
C GLN A 257 4.21 -1.51 14.36
N VAL A 258 5.16 -0.62 14.07
CA VAL A 258 4.95 0.83 13.91
C VAL A 258 4.07 1.13 12.68
N LEU A 259 3.05 1.95 12.86
CA LEU A 259 2.24 2.50 11.77
C LEU A 259 3.04 3.55 11.00
N GLY A 260 2.99 3.51 9.67
CA GLY A 260 3.52 4.58 8.83
C GLY A 260 2.51 5.71 8.67
N SER A 261 3.01 6.95 8.53
CA SER A 261 2.20 8.14 8.23
C SER A 261 2.40 8.68 6.81
N HIS A 262 3.30 8.06 6.03
CA HIS A 262 3.65 8.47 4.67
C HIS A 262 2.52 8.26 3.66
N VAL A 263 1.56 7.38 3.95
CA VAL A 263 0.30 7.20 3.22
C VAL A 263 -0.80 6.92 4.22
N MET A 264 -1.89 7.68 4.14
CA MET A 264 -3.04 7.56 5.03
C MET A 264 -4.34 7.65 4.22
N LEU A 265 -5.14 6.59 4.26
CA LEU A 265 -6.52 6.61 3.80
C LEU A 265 -7.41 6.95 4.99
N LEU A 266 -8.00 8.13 4.95
CA LEU A 266 -8.68 8.77 6.06
C LEU A 266 -10.18 8.84 5.80
N GLU A 267 -10.96 8.74 6.88
CA GLU A 267 -12.29 9.33 6.97
C GLU A 267 -12.15 10.69 7.69
N PRO A 268 -12.23 11.82 6.98
CA PRO A 268 -12.17 13.14 7.60
C PRO A 268 -13.28 13.33 8.63
N ASN A 269 -12.93 13.94 9.77
CA ASN A 269 -13.85 14.23 10.87
C ASN A 269 -13.25 15.32 11.76
N GLU A 270 -14.01 16.39 11.99
CA GLU A 270 -13.50 17.58 12.68
C GLU A 270 -13.15 17.28 14.15
N ASP A 271 -13.98 16.52 14.87
CA ASP A 271 -13.72 16.16 16.27
C ASP A 271 -12.44 15.34 16.44
N ARG A 272 -12.19 14.41 15.51
CA ARG A 272 -10.95 13.61 15.49
C ARG A 272 -9.75 14.47 15.15
N TYR A 273 -9.89 15.37 14.17
CA TYR A 273 -8.85 16.33 13.83
C TYR A 273 -8.45 17.16 15.07
N GLN A 274 -9.41 17.72 15.80
CA GLN A 274 -9.13 18.49 17.02
C GLN A 274 -8.36 17.67 18.06
N LYS A 275 -8.77 16.41 18.31
CA LYS A 275 -8.05 15.51 19.23
C LYS A 275 -6.61 15.23 18.79
N ILE A 276 -6.39 15.03 17.49
CA ILE A 276 -5.04 14.82 16.93
C ILE A 276 -4.18 16.07 17.15
N ILE A 277 -4.73 17.26 16.90
CA ILE A 277 -4.00 18.52 17.08
C ILE A 277 -3.71 18.81 18.55
N GLU A 278 -4.67 18.55 19.45
CA GLU A 278 -4.47 18.65 20.89
C GLU A 278 -3.35 17.71 21.36
N GLU A 279 -3.36 16.46 20.91
CA GLU A 279 -2.32 15.50 21.25
C GLU A 279 -0.95 15.92 20.73
N ALA A 280 -0.86 16.31 19.45
CA ALA A 280 0.39 16.73 18.85
C ALA A 280 1.00 17.96 19.56
N LYS A 281 0.16 18.92 19.97
CA LYS A 281 0.59 20.07 20.77
C LYS A 281 1.03 19.68 22.18
N ARG A 282 0.33 18.73 22.80
CA ARG A 282 0.58 18.26 24.17
C ARG A 282 1.88 17.45 24.26
N SER A 283 2.08 16.48 23.35
CA SER A 283 3.26 15.62 23.33
C SER A 283 4.49 16.35 22.78
N GLY A 284 4.28 17.21 21.78
CA GLY A 284 5.35 17.83 20.99
C GLY A 284 6.11 16.81 20.13
N GLU A 285 5.52 15.65 19.90
CA GLU A 285 6.06 14.58 19.05
C GLU A 285 5.73 14.82 17.57
N PHE A 286 6.31 14.01 16.68
CA PHE A 286 6.06 14.10 15.26
C PHE A 286 4.85 13.26 14.84
N ASP A 287 4.54 13.33 13.56
CA ASP A 287 3.36 12.72 12.95
C ASP A 287 3.27 11.21 13.20
N MET A 288 4.36 10.45 13.04
CA MET A 288 4.34 9.00 13.27
C MET A 288 4.07 8.66 14.73
N GLU A 289 4.70 9.33 15.69
CA GLU A 289 4.50 9.08 17.12
C GLU A 289 3.07 9.42 17.55
N VAL A 290 2.55 10.57 17.14
CA VAL A 290 1.16 10.98 17.42
C VAL A 290 0.18 9.98 16.82
N LEU A 291 0.39 9.57 15.57
CA LEU A 291 -0.47 8.59 14.90
C LEU A 291 -0.44 7.23 15.61
N ASN A 292 0.74 6.74 16.00
CA ASN A 292 0.89 5.48 16.72
C ASN A 292 0.30 5.57 18.14
N HIS A 293 0.43 6.71 18.82
CA HIS A 293 -0.18 6.93 20.13
C HIS A 293 -1.70 6.81 20.06
N LEU A 294 -2.31 7.43 19.06
CA LEU A 294 -3.77 7.53 18.92
C LEU A 294 -4.42 6.33 18.24
N PHE A 295 -3.73 5.66 17.30
CA PHE A 295 -4.38 4.71 16.38
C PHE A 295 -3.73 3.33 16.28
N LYS A 296 -2.64 3.02 17.00
CA LYS A 296 -1.96 1.70 16.91
C LYS A 296 -2.89 0.49 17.06
N ASP A 297 -3.94 0.62 17.89
CA ASP A 297 -4.86 -0.47 18.22
C ASP A 297 -6.16 -0.42 17.40
N SER A 298 -6.39 0.63 16.61
CA SER A 298 -7.66 0.87 15.90
C SER A 298 -7.53 1.14 14.39
N ALA A 299 -6.32 1.43 13.90
CA ALA A 299 -6.10 1.67 12.47
C ALA A 299 -6.32 0.39 11.67
N MET A 300 -6.94 0.53 10.49
CA MET A 300 -6.92 -0.54 9.50
C MET A 300 -5.53 -0.61 8.86
N ILE A 301 -4.99 -1.82 8.72
CA ILE A 301 -3.67 -2.00 8.12
C ILE A 301 -3.80 -2.18 6.62
N LEU A 302 -3.20 -1.28 5.86
CA LEU A 302 -3.01 -1.44 4.42
C LEU A 302 -1.76 -2.30 4.16
N PRO A 303 -1.75 -3.19 3.15
CA PRO A 303 -0.54 -3.89 2.74
C PRO A 303 0.53 -2.87 2.35
N HIS A 304 1.73 -2.96 2.93
CA HIS A 304 2.82 -2.01 2.67
C HIS A 304 3.44 -2.22 1.28
N ARG A 305 3.50 -3.47 0.79
CA ARG A 305 3.93 -3.75 -0.59
C ARG A 305 3.08 -2.91 -1.54
N ARG A 306 3.71 -2.27 -2.52
CA ARG A 306 3.12 -1.33 -3.50
C ARG A 306 2.85 0.10 -3.02
N LEU A 307 2.58 0.32 -1.73
CA LEU A 307 2.29 1.65 -1.16
C LEU A 307 3.51 2.30 -0.49
N ALA A 308 4.39 1.48 0.07
CA ALA A 308 5.48 1.88 0.93
C ALA A 308 6.84 1.46 0.36
N LEU A 309 6.97 1.30 -0.96
CA LEU A 309 8.24 0.94 -1.59
C LEU A 309 9.25 2.07 -1.38
N LEU A 310 10.31 1.81 -0.62
CA LEU A 310 11.39 2.78 -0.41
C LEU A 310 12.42 2.67 -1.54
N THR A 311 12.92 3.78 -2.06
CA THR A 311 14.07 3.76 -2.99
C THR A 311 15.31 3.11 -2.35
N GLY A 312 15.46 3.22 -1.03
CA GLY A 312 16.50 2.54 -0.28
C GLY A 312 16.47 1.01 -0.36
N GLU A 313 15.32 0.38 -0.69
CA GLU A 313 15.25 -1.07 -0.89
C GLU A 313 16.16 -1.54 -2.02
N PHE A 314 16.25 -0.78 -3.11
CA PHE A 314 17.08 -1.14 -4.27
C PHE A 314 18.59 -1.10 -3.98
N ARG A 315 18.99 -0.44 -2.88
CA ARG A 315 20.37 -0.43 -2.38
C ARG A 315 20.62 -1.51 -1.33
N ASN A 316 19.55 -2.03 -0.74
CA ASN A 316 19.61 -3.02 0.32
C ASN A 316 19.95 -4.41 -0.27
N LYS A 317 20.51 -5.28 0.56
CA LYS A 317 20.78 -6.69 0.22
C LYS A 317 19.80 -7.65 0.91
N ASP A 318 19.15 -7.21 1.98
CA ASP A 318 18.16 -7.99 2.74
C ASP A 318 16.77 -7.35 2.61
N HIS A 319 15.96 -7.87 1.70
CA HIS A 319 14.61 -7.37 1.41
C HIS A 319 13.51 -8.05 2.25
N SER A 320 13.87 -8.99 3.12
CA SER A 320 12.89 -9.82 3.82
C SER A 320 11.89 -9.02 4.67
N LYS A 321 12.26 -7.84 5.19
CA LYS A 321 11.31 -6.96 5.90
C LYS A 321 10.25 -6.40 4.95
N TYR A 322 10.65 -6.00 3.75
CA TYR A 322 9.73 -5.52 2.72
C TYR A 322 8.87 -6.66 2.15
N LEU A 323 9.43 -7.86 2.03
CA LEU A 323 8.75 -9.02 1.44
C LEU A 323 7.73 -9.71 2.36
N VAL A 324 7.63 -9.32 3.64
CA VAL A 324 6.59 -9.84 4.55
C VAL A 324 5.18 -9.71 3.92
N PRO A 325 4.31 -10.75 4.02
CA PRO A 325 4.53 -12.02 4.70
C PRO A 325 5.30 -13.08 3.90
N ASP A 326 5.51 -12.85 2.60
CA ASP A 326 6.12 -13.77 1.65
C ASP A 326 7.66 -13.69 1.69
N VAL A 327 8.25 -13.93 2.86
CA VAL A 327 9.70 -13.77 3.09
C VAL A 327 10.58 -14.72 2.25
N ASP A 328 9.99 -15.80 1.72
CA ASP A 328 10.64 -16.76 0.82
C ASP A 328 10.58 -16.32 -0.66
N GLU A 329 9.85 -15.25 -0.98
CA GLU A 329 9.81 -14.67 -2.33
C GLU A 329 11.18 -14.10 -2.69
N GLU A 330 11.61 -14.30 -3.93
CA GLU A 330 12.83 -13.69 -4.42
C GLU A 330 12.58 -12.21 -4.76
N TRP A 331 13.47 -11.32 -4.29
CA TRP A 331 13.42 -9.92 -4.67
C TRP A 331 13.55 -9.76 -6.19
N ASN A 332 12.57 -9.11 -6.80
CA ASN A 332 12.62 -8.69 -8.19
C ASN A 332 12.28 -7.21 -8.30
N ALA A 333 13.30 -6.37 -8.44
CA ALA A 333 13.19 -4.91 -8.62
C ALA A 333 12.14 -4.51 -9.67
N MET A 334 12.25 -5.04 -10.90
CA MET A 334 11.30 -4.76 -11.99
C MET A 334 9.87 -5.14 -11.61
N GLY A 335 9.71 -6.32 -11.01
CA GLY A 335 8.43 -6.85 -10.55
C GLY A 335 7.81 -5.95 -9.49
N GLU A 336 8.57 -5.55 -8.49
CA GLU A 336 8.12 -4.66 -7.41
C GLU A 336 7.75 -3.28 -7.92
N VAL A 337 8.55 -2.67 -8.79
CA VAL A 337 8.21 -1.38 -9.42
C VAL A 337 6.93 -1.48 -10.22
N SER A 338 6.79 -2.51 -11.07
CA SER A 338 5.62 -2.67 -11.94
C SER A 338 4.29 -2.81 -11.19
N ARG A 339 4.33 -3.36 -9.96
CA ARG A 339 3.17 -3.54 -9.10
C ARG A 339 2.91 -2.36 -8.17
N SER A 340 3.91 -1.49 -7.99
CA SER A 340 3.85 -0.38 -7.05
C SER A 340 3.06 0.78 -7.60
N VAL A 341 2.39 1.50 -6.70
CA VAL A 341 1.63 2.71 -7.01
C VAL A 341 2.33 3.96 -6.52
N LEU A 342 3.23 3.80 -5.54
CA LEU A 342 4.05 4.84 -4.94
C LEU A 342 5.45 4.29 -4.70
N VAL A 343 6.45 5.16 -4.85
CA VAL A 343 7.81 4.96 -4.31
C VAL A 343 8.18 6.16 -3.46
N HIS A 344 8.78 5.94 -2.30
CA HIS A 344 9.14 6.97 -1.33
C HIS A 344 10.66 7.15 -1.29
N PHE A 345 11.15 8.39 -1.44
CA PHE A 345 12.58 8.66 -1.54
C PHE A 345 13.26 8.58 -0.17
N SER A 346 14.04 7.52 0.07
CA SER A 346 14.67 7.21 1.35
C SER A 346 16.12 6.71 1.19
N ASP A 347 16.99 7.58 0.69
CA ASP A 347 18.38 7.23 0.29
C ASP A 347 19.47 7.94 1.07
N TRP A 348 19.22 8.32 2.32
CA TRP A 348 20.27 8.90 3.17
C TRP A 348 21.57 8.07 3.07
N PRO A 349 22.76 8.69 2.90
CA PRO A 349 23.05 10.14 2.94
C PRO A 349 22.92 10.89 1.61
N LEU A 350 22.36 10.30 0.56
CA LEU A 350 22.06 11.04 -0.67
C LEU A 350 21.02 12.13 -0.39
N PRO A 351 21.25 13.38 -0.84
CA PRO A 351 20.25 14.44 -0.73
C PRO A 351 18.92 14.04 -1.37
N LYS A 352 17.83 14.64 -0.89
CA LYS A 352 16.50 14.44 -1.49
C LYS A 352 16.49 14.89 -2.96
N PRO A 353 15.62 14.34 -3.83
CA PRO A 353 15.69 14.59 -5.27
C PRO A 353 15.57 16.05 -5.70
N TRP A 354 14.86 16.89 -4.94
CA TRP A 354 14.77 18.33 -5.23
C TRP A 354 16.03 19.12 -4.86
N GLU A 355 16.89 18.56 -4.00
CA GLU A 355 18.15 19.18 -3.58
C GLU A 355 19.26 18.93 -4.59
N HIS A 356 20.24 19.83 -4.59
CA HIS A 356 21.41 19.67 -5.44
C HIS A 356 22.26 18.47 -4.99
N ARG A 357 22.57 17.58 -5.94
CA ARG A 357 23.46 16.42 -5.74
C ARG A 357 24.61 16.46 -6.73
N THR A 358 25.83 16.13 -6.27
CA THR A 358 26.98 15.98 -7.17
C THR A 358 26.96 14.61 -7.84
N LYS A 359 27.63 14.49 -8.99
CA LYS A 359 27.84 13.21 -9.66
C LYS A 359 28.49 12.17 -8.73
N GLN A 360 29.47 12.59 -7.94
CA GLN A 360 30.16 11.71 -6.98
C GLN A 360 29.21 11.20 -5.88
N GLN A 361 28.35 12.06 -5.33
CA GLN A 361 27.35 11.64 -4.34
C GLN A 361 26.41 10.60 -4.94
N PHE A 362 25.91 10.84 -6.15
CA PHE A 362 24.98 9.94 -6.84
C PHE A 362 25.63 8.58 -7.14
N GLU A 363 26.84 8.57 -7.69
CA GLU A 363 27.59 7.35 -7.99
C GLU A 363 27.95 6.55 -6.74
N SER A 364 28.23 7.22 -5.61
CA SER A 364 28.62 6.54 -4.36
C SER A 364 27.52 5.70 -3.70
N VAL A 365 26.25 6.01 -3.98
CA VAL A 365 25.11 5.30 -3.38
C VAL A 365 24.35 4.45 -4.39
N MET A 366 24.71 4.53 -5.67
CA MET A 366 24.05 3.79 -6.73
C MET A 366 24.12 2.28 -6.43
N PRO A 367 23.03 1.51 -6.60
CA PRO A 367 23.06 0.06 -6.40
C PRO A 367 24.21 -0.59 -7.18
N GLU A 368 24.83 -1.59 -6.57
CA GLU A 368 25.89 -2.36 -7.20
C GLU A 368 25.36 -3.08 -8.46
N CYS A 369 26.26 -3.32 -9.41
CA CYS A 369 25.99 -4.03 -10.64
C CYS A 369 27.12 -5.05 -10.84
N PRO A 370 27.08 -6.18 -10.10
CA PRO A 370 28.15 -7.17 -10.14
C PRO A 370 28.35 -7.75 -11.55
N ASP A 371 29.55 -8.27 -11.82
CA ASP A 371 29.86 -8.91 -13.11
C ASP A 371 29.21 -10.29 -13.27
N ASP A 372 28.88 -10.95 -12.16
CA ASP A 372 28.16 -12.22 -12.11
C ASP A 372 26.63 -12.05 -12.11
N ASP A 373 26.12 -10.81 -12.15
CA ASP A 373 24.70 -10.57 -12.41
C ASP A 373 24.39 -10.84 -13.89
N MET A 374 23.86 -12.03 -14.15
CA MET A 374 23.48 -12.48 -15.48
C MET A 374 22.08 -12.01 -15.92
N GLY A 375 21.34 -11.33 -15.04
CA GLY A 375 19.90 -11.12 -15.20
C GLY A 375 19.09 -12.43 -15.16
N ALA A 376 17.80 -12.32 -15.45
CA ALA A 376 16.86 -13.44 -15.57
C ALA A 376 15.79 -13.12 -16.64
N PRO A 377 14.95 -14.08 -17.08
CA PRO A 377 13.92 -13.82 -18.10
C PRO A 377 12.97 -12.66 -17.78
N ASP A 378 12.76 -12.38 -16.49
CA ASP A 378 11.85 -11.37 -15.96
C ASP A 378 12.56 -10.10 -15.42
N ARG A 379 13.90 -10.04 -15.47
CA ARG A 379 14.67 -8.86 -15.05
C ARG A 379 16.03 -8.77 -15.78
N PRO A 380 16.41 -7.60 -16.32
CA PRO A 380 17.70 -7.44 -16.97
C PRO A 380 18.84 -7.49 -15.94
N ARG A 381 20.08 -7.64 -16.43
CA ARG A 381 21.29 -7.40 -15.63
C ARG A 381 21.20 -6.01 -14.97
N CYS A 382 21.50 -5.94 -13.68
CA CYS A 382 21.52 -4.74 -12.86
C CYS A 382 20.17 -4.04 -12.76
N ALA A 383 19.11 -4.84 -12.63
CA ALA A 383 17.73 -4.37 -12.49
C ALA A 383 17.56 -3.37 -11.33
N ASP A 384 18.20 -3.60 -10.18
CA ASP A 384 18.17 -2.69 -9.05
C ASP A 384 18.70 -1.30 -9.39
N ARG A 385 19.89 -1.26 -10.01
CA ARG A 385 20.51 -0.02 -10.48
C ARG A 385 19.62 0.67 -11.52
N MET A 386 19.08 -0.09 -12.47
CA MET A 386 18.22 0.45 -13.52
C MET A 386 16.96 1.12 -12.94
N MET A 387 16.25 0.43 -12.04
CA MET A 387 15.04 0.97 -11.41
C MET A 387 15.36 2.16 -10.50
N TRP A 388 16.39 2.04 -9.68
CA TRP A 388 16.79 3.10 -8.76
C TRP A 388 17.20 4.38 -9.51
N VAL A 389 18.07 4.28 -10.53
CA VAL A 389 18.46 5.42 -11.37
C VAL A 389 17.25 6.01 -12.08
N GLY A 390 16.38 5.15 -12.61
CA GLY A 390 15.16 5.56 -13.30
C GLY A 390 14.24 6.44 -12.44
N PHE A 391 14.11 6.17 -11.13
CA PHE A 391 13.31 7.04 -10.25
C PHE A 391 13.84 8.47 -10.15
N TYR A 392 15.16 8.63 -10.09
CA TYR A 392 15.80 9.94 -10.00
C TYR A 392 15.74 10.67 -11.35
N GLU A 393 15.96 9.96 -12.45
CA GLU A 393 15.83 10.53 -13.81
C GLU A 393 14.38 10.96 -14.09
N ASP A 394 13.39 10.11 -13.77
CA ASP A 394 11.97 10.42 -13.89
C ASP A 394 11.58 11.64 -13.06
N TYR A 395 12.14 11.76 -11.86
CA TYR A 395 11.92 12.90 -10.99
C TYR A 395 12.50 14.19 -11.60
N ASP A 396 13.75 14.16 -12.06
CA ASP A 396 14.40 15.33 -12.65
C ASP A 396 13.66 15.82 -13.91
N LEU A 397 13.27 14.88 -14.79
CA LEU A 397 12.47 15.17 -15.98
C LEU A 397 11.11 15.76 -15.61
N ALA A 398 10.44 15.23 -14.60
CA ALA A 398 9.15 15.76 -14.13
C ALA A 398 9.29 17.14 -13.49
N LYS A 399 10.37 17.39 -12.74
CA LYS A 399 10.67 18.69 -12.14
C LYS A 399 10.88 19.75 -13.22
N GLU A 400 11.68 19.44 -14.24
CA GLU A 400 11.91 20.34 -15.38
C GLU A 400 10.60 20.61 -16.16
N ALA A 401 9.80 19.56 -16.40
CA ALA A 401 8.60 19.67 -17.21
C ALA A 401 7.42 20.36 -16.52
N TYR A 402 7.27 20.20 -15.19
CA TYR A 402 6.02 20.57 -14.51
C TYR A 402 6.17 21.68 -13.48
N CYS A 403 7.37 21.92 -12.93
CA CYS A 403 7.52 22.92 -11.87
C CYS A 403 7.83 24.33 -12.38
N SER A 404 8.07 24.52 -13.68
CA SER A 404 8.30 25.86 -14.27
C SER A 404 7.13 26.81 -14.00
N ILE A 405 5.89 26.29 -13.98
CA ILE A 405 4.66 27.04 -13.72
C ILE A 405 4.69 27.80 -12.39
N LEU A 406 5.51 27.36 -11.42
CA LEU A 406 5.61 28.00 -10.10
C LEU A 406 6.45 29.28 -10.14
N TYR A 407 7.22 29.49 -11.20
CA TYR A 407 8.22 30.56 -11.32
C TYR A 407 8.03 31.46 -12.55
N GLU A 408 7.21 31.04 -13.52
CA GLU A 408 6.66 31.88 -14.60
C GLU A 408 5.79 33.01 -14.06
#